data_AF-A0A4Q5SNU3-F1
#
_entry.id   AF-A0A4Q5SNU3-F1
#
_cell.length_a   1.000
_cell.length_b   1.000
_cell.length_c   1.000
_cell.angle_alpha   90.00
_cell.angle_beta   90.00
_cell.angle_gamma   90.00
#
_symmetry.space_group_name_H-M   'P 1'
#
loop_
_entity.id
_entity.type
_entity.pdbx_description
1 polymer ?
#
loop_
_entity_poly.entity_id
_entity_poly.type
_entity_poly.pdbx_seq_one_letter_code
_entity_poly.pdbx_strand_id
1 'polypeptide(L)' 'MASYRLDRTAFKAQTADEASASHAAYYKKLTWQERLRIANYLNSVAYDYPEKNPPKVDRTKFSVRSRD' A
#
# COMPACT_ATOMS: atom_id res chain seq x y z
N MET A 1 -16.70 22.48 -14.76
CA MET A 1 -16.68 21.06 -14.35
C MET A 1 -15.57 20.37 -15.14
N ALA A 2 -14.55 19.84 -14.47
CA ALA A 2 -13.46 19.14 -15.16
C ALA A 2 -13.99 17.80 -15.69
N SER A 3 -13.79 17.52 -16.98
CA SER A 3 -14.13 16.25 -17.58
C SER A 3 -13.18 15.17 -17.03
N TYR A 4 -13.65 14.34 -16.10
CA TYR A 4 -12.93 13.15 -15.69
C TYR A 4 -12.91 12.18 -16.88
N ARG A 5 -11.83 12.22 -17.68
CA ARG A 5 -11.61 11.27 -18.76
C ARG A 5 -11.19 9.95 -18.14
N LEU A 6 -11.95 8.90 -18.43
CA LEU A 6 -11.61 7.54 -17.99
C LEU A 6 -10.31 7.10 -18.67
N ASP A 7 -9.26 6.91 -17.88
CA ASP A 7 -8.00 6.35 -18.37
C ASP A 7 -8.18 4.86 -18.68
N ARG A 8 -8.25 4.54 -19.98
CA ARG A 8 -8.41 3.18 -20.49
C ARG A 8 -7.12 2.36 -20.44
N THR A 9 -6.00 2.97 -20.06
CA THR A 9 -4.69 2.32 -19.94
C THR A 9 -4.35 1.93 -18.50
N ALA A 10 -5.07 2.46 -17.52
CA ALA A 10 -4.85 2.20 -16.10
C ALA A 10 -5.11 0.72 -15.71
N PHE A 11 -5.94 0.01 -16.47
CA PHE A 11 -6.30 -1.39 -16.21
C PHE A 11 -5.85 -2.28 -17.36
N LYS A 12 -5.06 -3.30 -17.03
CA LYS A 12 -4.65 -4.35 -17.96
C LYS A 12 -5.51 -5.60 -17.73
N ALA A 13 -6.02 -6.20 -18.81
CA ALA A 13 -6.60 -7.55 -18.72
C ALA A 13 -5.46 -8.53 -18.43
N GLN A 14 -5.44 -9.09 -17.23
CA GLN A 14 -4.45 -10.07 -16.78
C GLN A 14 -5.09 -11.00 -15.73
N THR A 15 -4.54 -12.20 -15.58
CA THR A 15 -5.00 -13.13 -14.55
C THR A 15 -4.52 -12.70 -13.15
N ALA A 16 -5.14 -13.24 -12.09
CA ALA A 16 -4.72 -12.97 -10.72
C ALA A 16 -3.27 -13.43 -10.46
N ASP A 17 -2.85 -14.54 -11.07
CA ASP A 17 -1.49 -15.08 -10.97
C ASP A 17 -0.48 -14.17 -11.66
N GLU A 18 -0.80 -13.68 -12.87
CA GLU A 18 0.02 -12.73 -13.62
C GLU A 18 0.17 -11.40 -12.87
N ALA A 19 -0.92 -10.87 -12.32
CA ALA A 19 -0.91 -9.68 -11.50
C ALA A 19 0.02 -9.88 -10.29
N SER A 20 -0.19 -10.96 -9.53
CA SER A 20 0.60 -11.28 -8.33
C SER A 20 2.10 -11.41 -8.63
N ALA A 21 2.45 -12.09 -9.72
CA ALA A 21 3.83 -12.25 -10.16
C ALA A 21 4.47 -10.91 -10.54
N SER A 22 3.77 -10.07 -11.30
CA SER A 22 4.26 -8.76 -11.74
C SER A 22 4.45 -7.78 -10.58
N HIS A 23 3.50 -7.73 -9.65
CA HIS A 23 3.59 -6.91 -8.44
C HIS A 23 4.74 -7.37 -7.56
N ALA A 24 4.87 -8.68 -7.32
CA ALA A 24 5.98 -9.22 -6.54
C ALA A 24 7.34 -8.85 -7.15
N ALA A 25 7.49 -8.92 -8.47
CA ALA A 25 8.72 -8.53 -9.16
C ALA A 25 9.02 -7.01 -9.03
N TYR A 26 7.99 -6.16 -9.10
CA TYR A 26 8.13 -4.71 -8.91
C TYR A 26 8.53 -4.36 -7.48
N TYR A 27 7.77 -4.83 -6.48
CA TYR A 27 8.04 -4.52 -5.07
C TYR A 27 9.40 -5.04 -4.61
N LYS A 28 9.87 -6.18 -5.13
CA LYS A 28 11.21 -6.72 -4.84
C LYS A 28 12.36 -5.79 -5.23
N LYS A 29 12.17 -4.91 -6.22
CA LYS A 29 13.19 -3.93 -6.65
C LYS A 29 13.26 -2.69 -5.76
N LEU A 30 12.19 -2.42 -5.02
CA LEU A 30 12.11 -1.26 -4.13
C LEU A 30 12.88 -1.48 -2.84
N THR A 31 13.38 -0.39 -2.27
CA THR A 31 13.94 -0.35 -0.92
C THR A 31 12.84 -0.64 0.12
N TRP A 32 13.23 -1.08 1.32
CA TRP A 32 12.24 -1.34 2.38
C TRP A 32 11.51 -0.06 2.80
N GLN A 33 12.16 1.10 2.72
CA GLN A 33 11.54 2.40 3.03
C GLN A 33 10.42 2.73 2.03
N GLU A 34 10.65 2.52 0.74
CA GLU A 34 9.64 2.73 -0.30
C GLU A 34 8.46 1.77 -0.13
N ARG A 35 8.74 0.50 0.17
CA ARG A 35 7.68 -0.49 0.45
C ARG A 35 6.82 -0.07 1.64
N LEU A 36 7.43 0.45 2.71
CA LEU A 36 6.68 0.93 3.88
C LEU A 36 5.84 2.17 3.57
N ARG A 37 6.32 3.09 2.72
CA ARG A 37 5.51 4.24 2.29
C ARG A 37 4.29 3.79 1.50
N ILE A 38 4.48 2.87 0.55
CA ILE A 38 3.35 2.33 -0.24
C ILE A 38 2.35 1.61 0.67
N ALA A 39 2.83 0.78 1.61
CA ALA A 39 1.96 0.12 2.58
C ALA A 39 1.17 1.13 3.44
N ASN A 40 1.82 2.20 3.91
CA ASN A 40 1.15 3.26 4.66
C ASN A 40 0.07 3.97 3.83
N TYR A 41 0.35 4.29 2.57
CA TYR A 41 -0.63 4.89 1.67
C TYR A 41 -1.83 3.97 1.43
N LEU A 42 -1.59 2.69 1.15
CA LEU A 42 -2.68 1.72 0.94
C LEU A 42 -3.54 1.56 2.19
N ASN A 43 -2.93 1.55 3.37
CA ASN A 43 -3.65 1.53 4.63
C ASN A 43 -4.44 2.83 4.88
N SER A 44 -3.90 3.99 4.50
CA SER A 44 -4.59 5.28 4.68
C SER A 44 -5.84 5.37 3.81
N VAL A 45 -5.79 4.81 2.60
CA VAL A 45 -6.96 4.67 1.72
C VAL A 45 -7.96 3.66 2.28
N ALA A 46 -7.50 2.52 2.80
CA ALA A 46 -8.39 1.46 3.30
C ALA A 46 -9.13 1.83 4.60
N TYR A 47 -8.47 2.57 5.49
CA TYR A 47 -8.99 2.93 6.81
C TYR A 47 -9.33 4.42 6.95
N ASP A 48 -9.34 5.15 5.84
CA ASP A 48 -9.72 6.57 5.75
C ASP A 48 -9.04 7.46 6.81
N TYR A 49 -7.71 7.42 6.85
CA TYR A 49 -6.92 8.30 7.72
C TYR A 49 -5.93 9.16 6.92
N PRO A 50 -5.50 10.32 7.45
CA PRO A 50 -4.51 11.15 6.77
C PRO A 50 -3.14 10.45 6.72
N GLU A 51 -2.58 10.23 5.53
CA GLU A 51 -1.30 9.52 5.34
C GLU A 51 -0.15 10.07 6.20
N LYS A 52 -0.09 11.40 6.36
CA LYS A 52 0.93 12.11 7.14
C LYS A 52 0.65 12.14 8.65
N ASN A 53 -0.54 11.73 9.07
CA ASN A 53 -0.97 11.74 10.46
C ASN A 53 -1.77 10.46 10.78
N PRO A 54 -1.11 9.29 10.78
CA PRO A 54 -1.77 8.03 11.06
C PRO A 54 -2.27 7.98 12.52
N PRO A 55 -3.35 7.21 12.80
CA PRO A 55 -3.83 6.98 14.15
C PRO A 55 -2.73 6.42 15.06
N LYS A 56 -2.69 6.90 16.31
CA LYS A 56 -1.71 6.43 17.29
C LYS A 56 -2.04 4.99 17.70
N VAL A 57 -1.01 4.14 17.71
CA VAL A 57 -1.14 2.76 18.19
C VAL A 57 -1.39 2.74 19.70
N ASP A 58 -2.42 2.02 20.12
CA ASP A 58 -2.69 1.76 21.54
C ASP A 58 -1.68 0.74 22.11
N ARG A 59 -0.71 1.26 22.87
CA ARG A 59 0.34 0.45 23.49
C ARG A 59 -0.13 -0.41 24.66
N THR A 60 -1.36 -0.25 25.13
CA THR A 60 -1.95 -1.13 26.15
C THR A 60 -2.42 -2.45 25.54
N LYS A 61 -2.77 -2.45 24.25
CA LYS A 61 -3.23 -3.63 23.50
C LYS A 61 -2.14 -4.22 22.61
N PHE A 62 -1.28 -3.37 22.05
CA PHE A 62 -0.24 -3.78 21.11
C PHE A 62 1.15 -3.55 21.71
N SER A 63 1.99 -4.59 21.70
CA SER A 63 3.40 -4.50 22.14
C SER A 63 4.31 -5.24 21.17
N VAL A 64 5.51 -4.71 20.96
CA VAL A 64 6.58 -5.38 20.21
C VAL A 64 7.49 -6.07 21.23
N ARG A 65 7.78 -7.35 21.01
CA ARG A 65 8.77 -8.10 21.80
C ARG A 65 9.91 -8.48 20.88
N SER A 66 11.12 -8.03 21.19
CA SER A 66 12.33 -8.62 20.62
C SER A 66 12.54 -10.00 21.26
N ARG A 67 12.92 -10.99 20.44
CA ARG A 67 13.56 -12.20 20.96
C ARG A 67 15.05 -11.90 21.03
N ASP A 68 15.61 -12.03 22.23
CA ASP A 68 17.06 -12.11 22.44
C ASP A 68 17.58 -13.48 21.94
#